data_AF-A0A3D4PAS8-F1
#
_entry.id   AF-A0A3D4PAS8-F1
#
_cell.length_a   1.000
_cell.length_b   1.000
_cell.length_c   1.000
_cell.angle_alpha   90.00
_cell.angle_beta   90.00
_cell.angle_gamma   90.00
#
_symmetry.space_group_name_H-M   'P 1'
#
loop_
_entity.id
_entity.type
_entity.pdbx_description
1 polymer ?
#
loop_
_entity_poly.entity_id
_entity_poly.type
_entity_poly.pdbx_seq_one_letter_code
_entity_poly.pdbx_strand_id
1 'polypeptide(L)'
;GLNYVLEGQYDNGGWPQSTPPGTGYSRYITFNDDAMVRLLIFVREITSSKTYDFVDEDHRQAASIAFDRGIDCILKCQIQVDGKRTAWCAQHDEIDFHPQSARTYELATLSGAESVGVTSLLMSIENPSPEIINAVEASVAWYRKAMLTGIRVIDQKDDKGQNGVNKVVVNDPAAPPLWARFYDIQTNLPIFVDRDGIPKKSIGRHRL
;
A
#
# COMPACT_ATOMS: atom_id res chain seq x y z
N GLY A 1 -2.71 20.58 12.97
CA GLY A 1 -3.18 19.31 12.36
C GLY A 1 -3.06 19.40 10.85
N LEU A 2 -4.02 20.06 10.20
CA LEU A 2 -4.04 20.23 8.74
C LEU A 2 -2.73 20.81 8.16
N ASN A 3 -2.21 21.89 8.73
CA ASN A 3 -0.97 22.52 8.22
C ASN A 3 0.22 21.56 8.22
N TYR A 4 0.36 20.73 9.27
CA TYR A 4 1.40 19.71 9.32
C TYR A 4 1.25 18.66 8.21
N VAL A 5 0.00 18.29 7.85
CA VAL A 5 -0.26 17.40 6.72
C VAL A 5 0.09 18.07 5.39
N LEU A 6 -0.34 19.32 5.19
CA LEU A 6 -0.09 20.06 3.94
C LEU A 6 1.39 20.36 3.73
N GLU A 7 2.08 20.82 4.77
CA GLU A 7 3.53 21.09 4.76
C GLU A 7 4.36 19.82 4.61
N GLY A 8 3.82 18.66 5.00
CA GLY A 8 4.48 17.37 4.88
C GLY A 8 4.39 16.73 3.50
N GLN A 9 3.57 17.26 2.58
CA GLN A 9 3.44 16.72 1.23
C GLN A 9 4.63 17.15 0.37
N TYR A 10 5.26 16.19 -0.30
CA TYR A 10 6.30 16.47 -1.28
C TYR A 10 5.77 17.23 -2.50
N ASP A 11 6.68 17.89 -3.23
CA ASP A 11 6.37 18.59 -4.48
C ASP A 11 5.69 17.67 -5.51
N ASN A 12 6.03 16.38 -5.51
CA ASN A 12 5.45 15.38 -6.39
C ASN A 12 4.10 14.79 -5.91
N GLY A 13 3.59 15.22 -4.76
CA GLY A 13 2.29 14.81 -4.21
C GLY A 13 2.32 13.66 -3.21
N GLY A 14 3.46 13.00 -3.01
CA GLY A 14 3.61 11.92 -2.02
C GLY A 14 3.77 12.43 -0.60
N TRP A 15 3.63 11.54 0.38
CA TRP A 15 3.94 11.82 1.79
C TRP A 15 4.99 10.84 2.34
N PRO A 16 5.96 11.34 3.13
CA PRO A 16 6.84 10.48 3.91
C PRO A 16 6.07 9.75 5.02
N GLN A 17 6.70 8.74 5.63
CA GLN A 17 6.16 8.09 6.83
C GLN A 17 6.05 9.06 8.01
N SER A 18 6.95 10.05 8.08
CA SER A 18 6.99 11.07 9.12
C SER A 18 7.50 12.40 8.58
N THR A 19 6.99 13.52 9.11
CA THR A 19 7.40 14.87 8.74
C THR A 19 8.08 15.57 9.94
N PRO A 20 9.26 16.19 9.79
CA PRO A 20 10.09 16.21 8.60
C PRO A 20 10.64 14.81 8.24
N PRO A 21 10.95 14.55 6.95
CA PRO A 21 11.44 13.25 6.53
C PRO A 21 12.82 12.94 7.12
N GLY A 22 13.02 11.68 7.52
CA GLY A 22 14.29 11.20 8.07
C GLY A 22 15.28 10.75 6.99
N THR A 23 16.45 10.27 7.42
CA THR A 23 17.47 9.67 6.55
C THR A 23 17.29 8.15 6.52
N GLY A 24 16.38 7.65 5.69
CA GLY A 24 16.09 6.21 5.63
C GLY A 24 14.78 5.95 4.91
N TYR A 25 14.17 4.79 5.13
CA TYR A 25 12.90 4.45 4.48
C TYR A 25 11.75 5.37 4.88
N SER A 26 11.85 6.08 6.01
CA SER A 26 10.81 7.01 6.46
C SER A 26 10.62 8.22 5.55
N ARG A 27 11.54 8.49 4.61
CA ARG A 27 11.39 9.52 3.59
C ARG A 27 10.60 9.05 2.36
N TYR A 28 10.44 7.75 2.18
CA TYR A 28 9.75 7.22 1.01
C TYR A 28 8.27 7.59 1.03
N ILE A 29 7.68 7.69 -0.16
CA ILE A 29 6.23 7.77 -0.33
C ILE A 29 5.63 6.54 0.32
N THR A 30 4.86 6.72 1.39
CA THR A 30 4.49 5.62 2.29
C THR A 30 3.01 5.26 2.16
N PHE A 31 2.74 4.09 1.58
CA PHE A 31 1.42 3.47 1.60
C PHE A 31 1.21 2.53 2.80
N ASN A 32 2.29 2.01 3.38
CA ASN A 32 2.26 1.11 4.54
C ASN A 32 1.34 1.62 5.67
N ASP A 33 0.55 0.72 6.23
CA ASP A 33 -0.47 1.01 7.26
C ASP A 33 -1.54 2.02 6.79
N ASP A 34 -1.81 2.05 5.48
CA ASP A 34 -2.68 3.03 4.80
C ASP A 34 -2.26 4.50 5.02
N ALA A 35 -0.99 4.80 5.34
CA ALA A 35 -0.58 6.14 5.77
C ALA A 35 -0.99 7.24 4.77
N MET A 36 -0.52 7.17 3.52
CA MET A 36 -0.89 8.15 2.49
C MET A 36 -2.39 8.10 2.14
N VAL A 37 -3.01 6.92 2.15
CA VAL A 37 -4.46 6.76 1.85
C VAL A 37 -5.30 7.51 2.88
N ARG A 38 -4.99 7.39 4.17
CA ARG A 38 -5.68 8.08 5.26
C ARG A 38 -5.47 9.59 5.20
N LEU A 39 -4.27 10.06 4.83
CA LEU A 39 -4.02 11.48 4.62
C LEU A 39 -4.84 12.03 3.46
N LEU A 40 -4.94 11.29 2.35
CA LEU A 40 -5.78 11.65 1.21
C LEU A 40 -7.26 11.71 1.55
N ILE A 41 -7.77 10.72 2.30
CA ILE A 41 -9.15 10.75 2.81
C ILE A 41 -9.37 11.99 3.69
N PHE A 42 -8.44 12.26 4.60
CA PHE A 42 -8.53 13.43 5.48
C PHE A 42 -8.59 14.75 4.71
N VAL A 43 -7.67 15.01 3.76
CA VAL A 43 -7.70 16.27 2.99
C VAL A 43 -8.93 16.37 2.08
N ARG A 44 -9.48 15.25 1.60
CA ARG A 44 -10.77 15.24 0.89
C ARG A 44 -11.94 15.54 1.82
N GLU A 45 -11.92 15.06 3.06
CA GLU A 45 -12.96 15.37 4.04
C GLU A 45 -12.95 16.85 4.44
N ILE A 46 -11.78 17.51 4.48
CA ILE A 46 -11.69 18.96 4.69
C ILE A 46 -12.56 19.73 3.68
N THR A 47 -12.63 19.28 2.43
CA THR A 47 -13.40 19.98 1.38
C THR A 47 -14.86 19.55 1.29
N SER A 48 -15.20 18.33 1.70
CA SER A 48 -16.51 17.71 1.44
C SER A 48 -17.39 17.49 2.67
N SER A 49 -16.82 17.49 3.89
CA SER A 49 -17.55 17.16 5.13
C SER A 49 -17.90 18.39 5.96
N LYS A 50 -19.14 18.41 6.48
CA LYS A 50 -19.62 19.46 7.41
C LYS A 50 -18.84 19.51 8.72
N THR A 51 -18.18 18.41 9.10
CA THR A 51 -17.33 18.36 10.30
C THR A 51 -16.24 19.44 10.27
N TYR A 52 -15.80 19.84 9.08
CA TYR A 52 -14.70 20.78 8.89
C TYR A 52 -15.17 22.16 8.39
N ASP A 53 -16.43 22.54 8.59
CA ASP A 53 -16.99 23.85 8.19
C ASP A 53 -16.28 25.06 8.84
N PHE A 54 -15.49 24.82 9.89
CA PHE A 54 -14.67 25.84 10.54
C PHE A 54 -13.34 26.14 9.83
N VAL A 55 -12.94 25.32 8.84
CA VAL A 55 -11.70 25.52 8.06
C VAL A 55 -11.97 26.56 6.97
N ASP A 56 -11.10 27.58 6.91
CA ASP A 56 -11.20 28.65 5.92
C ASP A 56 -10.97 28.19 4.48
N GLU A 57 -11.36 29.04 3.53
CA GLU A 57 -11.36 28.71 2.11
C GLU A 57 -9.94 28.48 1.55
N ASP A 58 -8.94 29.22 2.05
CA ASP A 58 -7.56 29.06 1.58
C ASP A 58 -7.02 27.66 1.95
N HIS A 59 -7.29 27.19 3.17
CA HIS A 59 -6.90 25.84 3.58
C HIS A 59 -7.73 24.76 2.88
N ARG A 60 -9.01 25.01 2.56
CA ARG A 60 -9.83 24.10 1.76
C ARG A 60 -9.30 23.96 0.33
N GLN A 61 -8.92 25.06 -0.29
CA GLN A 61 -8.29 25.05 -1.61
C GLN A 61 -6.95 24.30 -1.57
N ALA A 62 -6.12 24.54 -0.55
CA ALA A 62 -4.86 23.83 -0.37
C ALA A 62 -5.08 22.32 -0.18
N ALA A 63 -6.11 21.91 0.58
CA ALA A 63 -6.48 20.51 0.77
C ALA A 63 -6.95 19.85 -0.54
N SER A 64 -7.73 20.55 -1.36
CA SER A 64 -8.13 20.09 -2.70
C SER A 64 -6.92 19.85 -3.60
N ILE A 65 -6.01 20.83 -3.66
CA ILE A 65 -4.77 20.73 -4.46
C ILE A 65 -3.90 19.58 -3.95
N ALA A 66 -3.80 19.40 -2.64
CA ALA A 66 -3.05 18.31 -2.03
C ALA A 66 -3.65 16.94 -2.39
N PHE A 67 -4.98 16.83 -2.40
CA PHE A 67 -5.67 15.62 -2.83
C PHE A 67 -5.32 15.27 -4.28
N ASP A 68 -5.50 16.21 -5.21
CA ASP A 68 -5.25 15.99 -6.64
C ASP A 68 -3.79 15.55 -6.91
N ARG A 69 -2.83 16.25 -6.29
CA ARG A 69 -1.40 15.90 -6.40
C ARG A 69 -1.09 14.52 -5.84
N GLY A 70 -1.75 14.11 -4.76
CA GLY A 70 -1.55 12.78 -4.21
C GLY A 70 -2.18 11.67 -5.06
N ILE A 71 -3.28 11.95 -5.77
CA ILE A 71 -3.81 11.04 -6.80
C ILE A 71 -2.81 10.89 -7.95
N ASP A 72 -2.24 11.98 -8.46
CA ASP A 72 -1.20 11.93 -9.49
C ASP A 72 0.02 11.11 -9.05
N CYS A 73 0.43 11.27 -7.79
CA CYS A 73 1.52 10.50 -7.19
C CYS A 73 1.18 9.00 -7.14
N ILE A 74 -0.03 8.62 -6.72
CA ILE A 74 -0.50 7.22 -6.71
C ILE A 74 -0.40 6.61 -8.11
N LEU A 75 -0.86 7.32 -9.14
CA LEU A 75 -0.84 6.84 -10.51
C LEU A 75 0.60 6.61 -11.02
N LYS A 76 1.53 7.51 -10.67
CA LYS A 76 2.97 7.37 -10.98
C LYS A 76 3.64 6.21 -10.23
N CYS A 77 3.20 5.91 -9.01
CA CYS A 77 3.71 4.79 -8.22
C CYS A 77 3.18 3.43 -8.70
N GLN A 78 2.17 3.36 -9.58
CA GLN A 78 1.61 2.07 -9.97
C GLN A 78 2.63 1.23 -10.74
N ILE A 79 2.93 0.05 -10.22
CA ILE A 79 4.02 -0.79 -10.72
C ILE A 79 3.64 -1.35 -12.09
N GLN A 80 4.57 -1.27 -13.03
CA GLN A 80 4.42 -1.84 -14.37
C GLN A 80 5.36 -3.02 -14.56
N VAL A 81 4.81 -4.12 -15.08
CA VAL A 81 5.54 -5.33 -15.45
C VAL A 81 5.20 -5.63 -16.91
N ASP A 82 6.22 -5.70 -17.77
CA ASP A 82 6.04 -5.89 -19.22
C ASP A 82 5.03 -4.90 -19.85
N GLY A 83 5.10 -3.63 -19.43
CA GLY A 83 4.20 -2.56 -19.90
C GLY A 83 2.76 -2.65 -19.39
N LYS A 84 2.46 -3.56 -18.45
CA LYS A 84 1.14 -3.71 -17.83
C LYS A 84 1.16 -3.21 -16.40
N ARG A 85 0.24 -2.28 -16.09
CA ARG A 85 -0.02 -1.82 -14.72
C ARG A 85 -0.49 -2.99 -13.84
N THR A 86 -0.12 -2.94 -12.56
CA THR A 86 -0.42 -3.97 -11.57
C THR A 86 -0.95 -3.32 -10.29
N ALA A 87 -0.25 -3.48 -9.17
CA ALA A 87 -0.57 -2.95 -7.86
C ALA A 87 0.52 -1.94 -7.42
N TRP A 88 0.61 -1.69 -6.12
CA TRP A 88 1.60 -0.80 -5.50
C TRP A 88 2.48 -1.55 -4.52
N CYS A 89 3.67 -1.01 -4.24
CA CYS A 89 4.49 -1.40 -3.11
C CYS A 89 3.98 -0.70 -1.85
N ALA A 90 4.38 -1.20 -0.69
CA ALA A 90 4.11 -0.53 0.59
C ALA A 90 4.84 0.82 0.70
N GLN A 91 5.95 0.99 -0.04
CA GLN A 91 6.67 2.26 -0.12
C GLN A 91 7.35 2.45 -1.48
N HIS A 92 7.44 3.70 -1.92
CA HIS A 92 8.00 4.11 -3.20
C HIS A 92 9.00 5.26 -3.02
N ASP A 93 10.00 5.33 -3.88
CA ASP A 93 10.99 6.39 -3.86
C ASP A 93 10.35 7.77 -4.09
N GLU A 94 10.70 8.76 -3.28
CA GLU A 94 10.18 10.12 -3.36
C GLU A 94 10.74 10.93 -4.53
N ILE A 95 11.72 10.41 -5.26
CA ILE A 95 12.32 11.07 -6.42
C ILE A 95 11.78 10.48 -7.71
N ASP A 96 11.78 9.15 -7.83
CA ASP A 96 11.50 8.46 -9.09
C ASP A 96 10.30 7.49 -9.06
N PHE A 97 9.58 7.39 -7.94
CA PHE A 97 8.38 6.57 -7.74
C PHE A 97 8.60 5.06 -7.82
N HIS A 98 9.84 4.55 -7.93
CA HIS A 98 10.05 3.10 -7.99
C HIS A 98 9.78 2.45 -6.63
N PRO A 99 9.34 1.17 -6.62
CA PRO A 99 9.19 0.40 -5.39
C PRO A 99 10.47 0.35 -4.57
N GLN A 100 10.39 0.65 -3.28
CA GLN A 100 11.53 0.58 -2.38
C GLN A 100 11.33 -0.44 -1.27
N SER A 101 12.45 -0.91 -0.71
CA SER A 101 12.43 -1.71 0.52
C SER A 101 12.39 -0.80 1.74
N ALA A 102 11.79 -1.26 2.84
CA ALA A 102 11.80 -0.56 4.12
C ALA A 102 12.72 -1.28 5.12
N ARG A 103 12.14 -1.99 6.09
CA ARG A 103 12.90 -2.84 7.02
C ARG A 103 13.47 -4.05 6.28
N THR A 104 14.41 -4.78 6.88
CA THR A 104 15.07 -5.94 6.24
C THR A 104 14.10 -7.00 5.73
N TYR A 105 12.93 -7.12 6.37
CA TYR A 105 11.86 -8.05 6.03
C TYR A 105 10.73 -7.44 5.18
N GLU A 106 10.87 -6.19 4.73
CA GLU A 106 9.90 -5.47 3.89
C GLU A 106 10.55 -5.06 2.58
N LEU A 107 10.67 -6.03 1.69
CA LEU A 107 11.31 -5.85 0.40
C LEU A 107 10.42 -5.07 -0.57
N ALA A 108 11.04 -4.47 -1.59
CA ALA A 108 10.35 -3.90 -2.74
C ALA A 108 9.54 -4.98 -3.47
N THR A 109 8.21 -4.93 -3.31
CA THR A 109 7.28 -5.99 -3.71
C THR A 109 5.97 -5.39 -4.19
N LEU A 110 5.14 -6.20 -4.85
CA LEU A 110 3.72 -5.90 -4.98
C LEU A 110 3.07 -6.21 -3.63
N SER A 111 2.52 -5.19 -2.97
CA SER A 111 1.87 -5.34 -1.67
C SER A 111 0.41 -5.74 -1.85
N GLY A 112 0.06 -6.93 -1.36
CA GLY A 112 -1.32 -7.40 -1.38
C GLY A 112 -2.24 -6.64 -0.43
N ALA A 113 -1.71 -6.16 0.70
CA ALA A 113 -2.48 -5.46 1.73
C ALA A 113 -2.66 -3.97 1.39
N GLU A 114 -1.56 -3.23 1.23
CA GLU A 114 -1.62 -1.76 1.06
C GLU A 114 -2.31 -1.35 -0.27
N SER A 115 -2.20 -2.19 -1.30
CA SER A 115 -2.87 -1.93 -2.58
C SER A 115 -4.41 -1.95 -2.48
N VAL A 116 -4.99 -2.53 -1.42
CA VAL A 116 -6.46 -2.53 -1.20
C VAL A 116 -6.93 -1.11 -0.89
N GLY A 117 -6.24 -0.42 0.04
CA GLY A 117 -6.55 0.94 0.43
C GLY A 117 -6.43 1.90 -0.75
N VAL A 118 -5.34 1.77 -1.52
CA VAL A 118 -5.11 2.58 -2.73
C VAL A 118 -6.20 2.34 -3.78
N THR A 119 -6.51 1.08 -4.10
CA THR A 119 -7.55 0.74 -5.09
C THR A 119 -8.92 1.25 -4.65
N SER A 120 -9.26 1.08 -3.38
CA SER A 120 -10.55 1.53 -2.82
C SER A 120 -10.68 3.04 -2.84
N LEU A 121 -9.60 3.77 -2.55
CA LEU A 121 -9.57 5.23 -2.65
C LEU A 121 -9.85 5.67 -4.10
N LEU A 122 -9.13 5.11 -5.08
CA LEU A 122 -9.32 5.45 -6.49
C LEU A 122 -10.74 5.14 -6.97
N MET A 123 -11.31 4.01 -6.55
CA MET A 123 -12.70 3.63 -6.86
C MET A 123 -13.74 4.57 -6.25
N SER A 124 -13.39 5.31 -5.19
CA SER A 124 -14.31 6.24 -4.53
C SER A 124 -14.35 7.63 -5.16
N ILE A 125 -13.53 7.89 -6.19
CA ILE A 125 -13.51 9.18 -6.88
C ILE A 125 -14.72 9.27 -7.82
N GLU A 126 -15.54 10.30 -7.65
CA GLU A 126 -16.65 10.57 -8.56
C GLU A 126 -16.14 11.11 -9.90
N ASN A 127 -16.73 10.64 -11.01
CA ASN A 127 -16.32 10.99 -12.37
C ASN A 127 -14.80 10.81 -12.61
N PRO A 128 -14.25 9.60 -12.37
CA PRO A 128 -12.82 9.36 -12.47
C PRO A 128 -12.30 9.56 -13.90
N SER A 129 -11.06 10.04 -14.03
CA SER A 129 -10.40 10.14 -15.33
C SER A 129 -10.19 8.75 -15.95
N PRO A 130 -10.02 8.67 -17.29
CA PRO A 130 -9.66 7.41 -17.94
C PRO A 130 -8.40 6.77 -17.35
N GLU A 131 -7.46 7.57 -16.86
CA GLU A 131 -6.24 7.05 -16.23
C GLU A 131 -6.54 6.36 -14.88
N ILE A 132 -7.39 6.96 -14.05
CA ILE A 132 -7.84 6.36 -12.78
C ILE A 132 -8.60 5.06 -13.04
N ILE A 133 -9.49 5.05 -14.04
CA ILE A 133 -10.23 3.84 -14.44
C ILE A 133 -9.25 2.73 -14.82
N ASN A 134 -8.29 3.03 -15.71
CA ASN A 134 -7.28 2.06 -16.13
C ASN A 134 -6.42 1.56 -14.95
N ALA A 135 -6.07 2.42 -14.00
CA ALA A 135 -5.31 2.05 -12.82
C ALA A 135 -6.08 1.08 -11.93
N VAL A 136 -7.37 1.36 -11.68
CA VAL A 136 -8.27 0.49 -10.91
C VAL A 136 -8.46 -0.86 -11.60
N GLU A 137 -8.79 -0.86 -12.89
CA GLU A 137 -9.02 -2.10 -13.64
C GLU A 137 -7.77 -2.99 -13.66
N ALA A 138 -6.58 -2.39 -13.82
CA ALA A 138 -5.32 -3.10 -13.77
C ALA A 138 -5.04 -3.72 -12.39
N SER A 139 -5.30 -2.98 -11.31
CA SER A 139 -5.17 -3.49 -9.93
C SER A 139 -6.15 -4.65 -9.67
N VAL A 140 -7.41 -4.51 -10.09
CA VAL A 140 -8.43 -5.57 -9.95
C VAL A 140 -8.04 -6.81 -10.75
N ALA A 141 -7.53 -6.64 -11.98
CA ALA A 141 -7.04 -7.75 -12.79
C ALA A 141 -5.83 -8.44 -12.13
N TRP A 142 -4.94 -7.66 -11.53
CA TRP A 142 -3.82 -8.20 -10.74
C TRP A 142 -4.31 -9.02 -9.54
N TYR A 143 -5.25 -8.50 -8.74
CA TYR A 143 -5.82 -9.23 -7.60
C TYR A 143 -6.45 -10.56 -8.03
N ARG A 144 -7.19 -10.59 -9.15
CA ARG A 144 -7.76 -11.84 -9.70
C ARG A 144 -6.68 -12.86 -10.07
N LYS A 145 -5.54 -12.42 -10.60
CA LYS A 145 -4.41 -13.29 -10.96
C LYS A 145 -3.59 -13.73 -9.74
N ALA A 146 -3.39 -12.85 -8.77
CA ALA A 146 -2.58 -13.07 -7.58
C ALA A 146 -3.28 -13.93 -6.51
N MET A 147 -4.58 -14.15 -6.67
CA MET A 147 -5.44 -14.91 -5.76
C MET A 147 -4.90 -16.32 -5.47
N LEU A 148 -4.82 -16.66 -4.19
CA LEU A 148 -4.49 -17.99 -3.70
C LEU A 148 -5.77 -18.71 -3.28
N THR A 149 -5.96 -19.94 -3.76
CA THR A 149 -7.15 -20.75 -3.47
C THR A 149 -6.73 -22.13 -2.98
N GLY A 150 -7.67 -22.83 -2.32
CA GLY A 150 -7.43 -24.18 -1.83
C GLY A 150 -6.48 -24.26 -0.63
N ILE A 151 -6.18 -23.13 0.00
CA ILE A 151 -5.30 -23.04 1.17
C ILE A 151 -5.93 -22.18 2.27
N ARG A 152 -5.58 -22.46 3.52
CA ARG A 152 -5.96 -21.68 4.70
C ARG A 152 -4.73 -21.41 5.57
N VAL A 153 -4.67 -20.24 6.19
CA VAL A 153 -3.69 -19.96 7.26
C VAL A 153 -4.35 -20.25 8.60
N ILE A 154 -3.72 -21.09 9.42
CA ILE A 154 -4.17 -21.41 10.78
C ILE A 154 -3.06 -21.11 11.79
N ASP A 155 -3.46 -20.79 13.01
CA ASP A 155 -2.54 -20.75 14.14
C ASP A 155 -2.31 -22.18 14.65
N GLN A 156 -1.05 -22.61 14.65
CA GLN A 156 -0.61 -23.86 15.25
C GLN A 156 0.17 -23.55 16.52
N LYS A 157 -0.11 -24.26 17.60
CA LYS A 157 0.65 -24.12 18.85
C LYS A 157 2.15 -24.35 18.58
N ASP A 158 2.97 -23.39 19.00
CA ASP A 158 4.42 -23.46 18.94
C ASP A 158 4.99 -22.74 20.15
N ASP A 159 5.49 -23.49 21.14
CA ASP A 159 6.03 -22.92 22.38
C ASP A 159 7.28 -22.05 22.14
N LYS A 160 7.86 -22.09 20.93
CA LYS A 160 8.96 -21.23 20.49
C LYS A 160 8.51 -20.05 19.62
N GLY A 161 7.24 -20.02 19.22
CA GLY A 161 6.66 -18.97 18.39
C GLY A 161 6.31 -17.72 19.20
N GLN A 162 6.23 -16.59 18.52
CA GLN A 162 5.76 -15.35 19.14
C GLN A 162 4.32 -15.56 19.64
N ASN A 163 4.07 -15.30 20.93
CA ASN A 163 2.80 -15.58 21.61
C ASN A 163 2.41 -17.07 21.72
N GLY A 164 3.36 -18.00 21.60
CA GLY A 164 3.12 -19.45 21.77
C GLY A 164 2.41 -20.11 20.58
N VAL A 165 2.35 -19.42 19.44
CA VAL A 165 1.75 -19.92 18.20
C VAL A 165 2.62 -19.57 17.00
N ASN A 166 2.48 -20.36 15.93
CA ASN A 166 3.05 -20.10 14.63
C ASN A 166 1.95 -20.20 13.56
N LYS A 167 2.00 -19.34 12.54
CA LYS A 167 1.07 -19.40 11.41
C LYS A 167 1.56 -20.42 10.41
N VAL A 168 0.69 -21.36 10.04
CA VAL A 168 0.98 -22.39 9.04
C VAL A 168 -0.07 -22.39 7.94
N VAL A 169 0.38 -22.69 6.72
CA VAL A 169 -0.49 -22.86 5.55
C VAL A 169 -0.90 -24.32 5.47
N VAL A 170 -2.21 -24.59 5.39
CA VAL A 170 -2.77 -25.93 5.20
C VAL A 170 -3.62 -25.98 3.94
N ASN A 171 -3.70 -27.15 3.31
CA ASN A 171 -4.60 -27.37 2.19
C ASN A 171 -6.05 -27.42 2.69
N ASP A 172 -6.92 -26.62 2.08
CA ASP A 172 -8.35 -26.56 2.33
C ASP A 172 -9.04 -26.13 1.02
N PRO A 173 -9.47 -27.08 0.16
CA PRO A 173 -10.12 -26.79 -1.11
C PRO A 173 -11.39 -25.91 -1.00
N ALA A 174 -12.01 -25.86 0.19
CA ALA A 174 -13.20 -25.06 0.46
C ALA A 174 -12.88 -23.70 1.12
N ALA A 175 -11.60 -23.39 1.37
CA ALA A 175 -11.22 -22.12 1.94
C ALA A 175 -11.56 -20.95 1.00
N PRO A 176 -11.97 -19.80 1.55
CA PRO A 176 -12.12 -18.59 0.75
C PRO A 176 -10.75 -18.16 0.17
N PRO A 177 -10.77 -17.41 -0.93
CA PRO A 177 -9.56 -16.81 -1.49
C PRO A 177 -8.71 -16.04 -0.47
N LEU A 178 -7.40 -16.14 -0.63
CA LEU A 178 -6.40 -15.40 0.13
C LEU A 178 -5.45 -14.65 -0.80
N TRP A 179 -4.81 -13.62 -0.27
CA TRP A 179 -3.69 -12.94 -0.92
C TRP A 179 -2.52 -12.89 0.04
N ALA A 180 -1.32 -13.08 -0.49
CA ALA A 180 -0.10 -12.91 0.29
C ALA A 180 0.13 -11.42 0.57
N ARG A 181 0.85 -11.11 1.66
CA ARG A 181 1.25 -9.74 1.94
C ARG A 181 2.22 -9.22 0.87
N PHE A 182 3.13 -10.07 0.41
CA PHE A 182 4.19 -9.72 -0.52
C PHE A 182 4.17 -10.65 -1.75
N TYR A 183 4.20 -10.06 -2.94
CA TYR A 183 4.44 -10.77 -4.19
C TYR A 183 5.69 -10.21 -4.86
N ASP A 184 6.52 -11.10 -5.39
CA ASP A 184 7.66 -10.71 -6.22
C ASP A 184 7.18 -9.97 -7.48
N ILE A 185 7.80 -8.82 -7.78
CA ILE A 185 7.34 -7.91 -8.84
C ILE A 185 7.39 -8.59 -10.21
N GLN A 186 8.44 -9.38 -10.50
CA GLN A 186 8.65 -9.95 -11.83
C GLN A 186 7.83 -11.23 -12.03
N THR A 187 7.83 -12.12 -11.05
CA THR A 187 7.22 -13.45 -11.16
C THR A 187 5.77 -13.50 -10.71
N ASN A 188 5.30 -12.49 -9.96
CA ASN A 188 3.99 -12.45 -9.34
C ASN A 188 3.72 -13.62 -8.38
N LEU A 189 4.79 -14.22 -7.83
CA LEU A 189 4.69 -15.30 -6.85
C LEU A 189 4.71 -14.75 -5.43
N PRO A 190 3.93 -15.33 -4.50
CA PRO A 190 4.04 -15.01 -3.08
C PRO A 190 5.47 -15.19 -2.58
N ILE A 191 5.95 -14.22 -1.81
CA ILE A 191 7.22 -14.34 -1.09
C ILE A 191 7.00 -14.16 0.40
N PHE A 192 7.78 -14.91 1.17
CA PHE A 192 7.82 -14.84 2.63
C PHE A 192 9.22 -14.41 3.03
N VAL A 193 9.32 -13.39 3.87
CA VAL A 193 10.60 -12.82 4.29
C VAL A 193 10.59 -12.79 5.81
N ASP A 194 11.67 -13.27 6.41
CA ASP A 194 11.91 -13.17 7.85
C ASP A 194 12.94 -12.06 8.11
N ARG A 195 13.34 -11.83 9.37
CA ARG A 195 14.31 -10.78 9.73
C ARG A 195 15.66 -10.90 9.04
N ASP A 196 15.97 -12.09 8.49
CA ASP A 196 17.16 -12.37 7.65
C ASP A 196 17.11 -11.67 6.28
N GLY A 197 15.95 -11.16 5.85
CA GLY A 197 15.77 -10.46 4.58
C GLY A 197 15.84 -11.35 3.35
N ILE A 198 15.81 -12.68 3.51
CA ILE A 198 15.92 -13.64 2.41
C ILE A 198 14.52 -14.07 1.96
N PRO A 199 14.11 -13.82 0.70
CA PRO A 199 12.85 -14.31 0.16
C PRO A 199 12.76 -15.83 0.15
N LYS A 200 11.64 -16.37 0.62
CA LYS A 200 11.33 -17.81 0.66
C LYS A 200 10.00 -18.06 -0.05
N LYS A 201 9.88 -19.23 -0.68
CA LYS A 201 8.69 -19.63 -1.46
C LYS A 201 7.56 -20.22 -0.62
N SER A 202 7.80 -20.49 0.67
CA SER A 202 6.83 -21.07 1.58
C SER A 202 7.02 -20.50 2.98
N ILE A 203 5.93 -20.45 3.76
CA ILE A 203 5.97 -20.35 5.23
C ILE A 203 6.67 -21.62 5.75
N GLY A 204 7.98 -21.56 5.91
CA GLY A 204 8.72 -22.54 6.70
C GLY A 204 8.58 -22.22 8.19
N ARG A 205 9.03 -23.14 9.06
CA ARG A 205 9.20 -22.86 10.50
C ARG A 205 10.19 -21.70 10.66
N HIS A 206 9.69 -20.48 10.81
CA HIS A 206 10.49 -19.27 10.88
C HIS A 206 10.25 -18.57 12.22
N ARG A 207 11.31 -18.02 12.80
CA ARG A 207 11.31 -17.42 14.14
C ARG A 207 11.00 -15.93 13.98
N LEU A 208 9.76 -15.55 14.24
CA LEU A 208 9.34 -14.15 14.37
C LEU A 208 10.16 -13.38 15.42
#